data_AF-A0A3Q2CVM9-F1
#
_entry.id   AF-A0A3Q2CVM9-F1
#
_cell.length_a   1.000
_cell.length_b   1.000
_cell.length_c   1.000
_cell.angle_alpha   90.00
_cell.angle_beta   90.00
_cell.angle_gamma   90.00
#
_symmetry.space_group_name_H-M   'P 1'
#
loop_
_entity.id
_entity.type
_entity.pdbx_description
1 polymer ?
#
loop_
_entity_poly.entity_id
_entity_poly.type
_entity_poly.pdbx_seq_one_letter_code
_entity_poly.pdbx_strand_id
1 'polypeptide(L)'
;EVNWLPWILLLGVSDLYGISAEIKFTTPVGRLFTYEVMREKFQNDFETSSKLYTGVLHDDPMVFKCKKQGFPDLPEWLRFIQRHPFDNGFLYGTPMSPGKYFIEIYAINKISYDAARELLVIKVIPEKLLPYQAEFFIQLREVEKVLPSSVQIEIKQDLQKLWNNEALEMINISNALDRGGRVPLPLAGHYEGVYVKVGSKKYFSKCLQRVMSPEYQRECATEAKVKIPGECTFCKIPSNCITWCKTELVRRPASQRFHHHCLEMTCVFIQLYHHQTIHGNTEELRSMASQRGVPAPLSTLPMFNSRTGERASPLQSDSIPLIMAQQEPYSDTLPR
;
A
#
# COMPACT_ATOMS: atom_id res chain seq x y z
N GLU A 1 -68.50 29.60 -27.68
CA GLU A 1 -68.52 28.16 -27.37
C GLU A 1 -67.17 27.78 -26.81
N VAL A 2 -67.22 27.15 -25.63
CA VAL A 2 -66.07 26.64 -24.87
C VAL A 2 -65.65 25.31 -25.51
N ASN A 3 -64.34 25.03 -25.66
CA ASN A 3 -63.72 23.83 -25.06
C ASN A 3 -62.33 23.42 -25.62
N TRP A 4 -61.39 23.41 -24.69
CA TRP A 4 -60.32 22.44 -24.40
C TRP A 4 -59.20 22.15 -25.42
N LEU A 5 -58.01 22.68 -25.09
CA LEU A 5 -56.75 21.95 -25.22
C LEU A 5 -56.77 20.67 -24.35
N PRO A 6 -55.95 19.67 -24.70
CA PRO A 6 -54.98 19.27 -23.70
C PRO A 6 -53.56 19.19 -24.27
N TRP A 7 -52.67 19.71 -23.45
CA TRP A 7 -51.23 19.72 -23.61
C TRP A 7 -50.68 18.31 -23.41
N ILE A 8 -49.97 17.77 -24.40
CA ILE A 8 -49.21 16.53 -24.23
C ILE A 8 -47.94 16.89 -23.45
N LEU A 9 -47.96 16.61 -22.15
CA LEU A 9 -46.79 16.56 -21.28
C LEU A 9 -45.91 15.38 -21.72
N LEU A 10 -44.80 15.67 -22.40
CA LEU A 10 -43.67 14.77 -22.51
C LEU A 10 -43.05 14.60 -21.12
N LEU A 11 -43.43 13.55 -20.41
CA LEU A 11 -42.67 13.04 -19.27
C LEU A 11 -41.37 12.43 -19.82
N GLY A 12 -40.37 13.28 -20.01
CA GLY A 12 -38.99 12.82 -20.07
C GLY A 12 -38.63 12.25 -18.71
N VAL A 13 -38.52 10.92 -18.63
CA VAL A 13 -37.76 10.28 -17.55
C VAL A 13 -36.31 10.67 -17.81
N SER A 14 -35.91 11.84 -17.33
CA SER A 14 -34.51 12.14 -17.14
C SER A 14 -34.07 11.26 -15.98
N ASP A 15 -33.45 10.12 -16.31
CA ASP A 15 -32.62 9.40 -15.38
C ASP A 15 -31.66 10.42 -14.75
N LEU A 16 -31.97 10.78 -13.51
CA LEU A 16 -31.09 11.55 -12.64
C LEU A 16 -29.96 10.61 -12.23
N TYR A 17 -29.09 10.27 -13.19
CA TYR A 17 -27.78 9.76 -12.85
C TYR A 17 -27.08 10.88 -12.09
N GLY A 18 -27.01 10.69 -10.76
CA GLY A 18 -26.35 11.58 -9.83
C GLY A 18 -25.03 12.06 -10.40
N ILE A 19 -24.82 13.38 -10.30
CA ILE A 19 -23.60 14.05 -10.74
C ILE A 19 -22.44 13.40 -9.99
N SER A 20 -21.73 12.49 -10.65
CA SER A 20 -20.50 11.93 -10.12
C SER A 20 -19.49 13.05 -10.17
N ALA A 21 -19.14 13.62 -9.02
CA ALA A 21 -18.07 14.61 -8.94
C ALA A 21 -16.80 13.99 -9.56
N GLU A 22 -16.34 14.56 -10.67
CA GLU A 22 -15.17 14.09 -11.41
C GLU A 22 -13.97 14.94 -10.99
N ILE A 23 -13.02 14.35 -10.26
CA ILE A 23 -11.77 15.03 -9.93
C ILE A 23 -10.69 14.65 -10.94
N LYS A 24 -10.03 15.65 -11.52
CA LYS A 24 -9.00 15.46 -12.56
C LYS A 24 -7.62 15.79 -12.02
N PHE A 25 -6.70 14.84 -12.11
CA PHE A 25 -5.27 15.03 -11.84
C PHE A 25 -4.43 14.73 -13.06
N THR A 26 -3.32 15.45 -13.19
CA THR A 26 -2.28 15.15 -14.17
C THR A 26 -0.99 14.82 -13.45
N THR A 27 -0.39 13.68 -13.76
CA THR A 27 0.89 13.25 -13.16
C THR A 27 1.84 12.73 -14.25
N PRO A 28 3.14 13.01 -14.17
CA PRO A 28 4.11 12.46 -15.11
C PRO A 28 4.50 11.00 -14.82
N VAL A 29 4.93 10.29 -15.88
CA VAL A 29 5.51 8.94 -15.75
C VAL A 29 6.74 8.96 -14.84
N GLY A 30 6.82 7.98 -13.95
CA GLY A 30 7.96 7.73 -13.09
C GLY A 30 8.06 8.65 -11.87
N ARG A 31 7.02 9.40 -11.54
CA ARG A 31 6.96 10.26 -10.34
C ARG A 31 5.89 9.76 -9.38
N LEU A 32 6.13 9.97 -8.09
CA LEU A 32 5.18 9.55 -7.07
C LEU A 32 3.87 10.35 -7.24
N PHE A 33 2.76 9.63 -7.39
CA PHE A 33 1.42 10.15 -7.25
C PHE A 33 0.92 9.84 -5.85
N THR A 34 0.32 10.83 -5.19
CA THR A 34 -0.38 10.67 -3.90
C THR A 34 -1.67 11.46 -3.94
N TYR A 35 -2.77 10.84 -3.51
CA TYR A 35 -4.08 11.47 -3.38
C TYR A 35 -4.71 11.04 -2.04
N GLU A 36 -5.09 12.04 -1.25
CA GLU A 36 -5.76 11.82 0.03
C GLU A 36 -7.27 11.75 -0.18
N VAL A 37 -7.85 10.62 0.24
CA VAL A 37 -9.29 10.37 0.26
C VAL A 37 -9.82 10.85 1.60
N MET A 38 -10.23 12.13 1.63
CA MET A 38 -10.70 12.79 2.85
C MET A 38 -12.08 12.28 3.27
N ARG A 39 -12.23 11.89 4.54
CA ARG A 39 -13.50 11.40 5.08
C ARG A 39 -14.60 12.46 5.05
N GLU A 40 -14.22 13.68 5.43
CA GLU A 40 -15.09 14.87 5.46
C GLU A 40 -15.86 15.09 4.15
N LYS A 41 -15.24 14.74 3.01
CA LYS A 41 -15.88 14.89 1.71
C LYS A 41 -17.10 13.99 1.55
N PHE A 42 -16.99 12.72 1.95
CA PHE A 42 -18.08 11.74 1.82
C PHE A 42 -19.09 11.82 2.96
N GLN A 43 -18.67 12.31 4.13
CA GLN A 43 -19.59 12.60 5.24
C GLN A 43 -20.70 13.55 4.80
N ASN A 44 -20.40 14.61 4.05
CA ASN A 44 -21.40 15.53 3.52
C ASN A 44 -22.43 14.85 2.59
N ASP A 45 -21.98 13.87 1.79
CA ASP A 45 -22.87 13.12 0.89
C ASP A 45 -23.83 12.22 1.69
N PHE A 46 -23.36 11.58 2.77
CA PHE A 46 -24.21 10.81 3.70
C PHE A 46 -25.09 11.68 4.58
N GLU A 47 -24.63 12.87 4.97
CA GLU A 47 -25.42 13.80 5.75
C GLU A 47 -26.62 14.31 4.95
N THR A 48 -26.52 14.38 3.62
CA THR A 48 -27.68 14.73 2.78
C THR A 48 -28.80 13.69 2.90
N SER A 49 -28.50 12.40 3.15
CA SER A 49 -29.52 11.37 3.43
C SER A 49 -29.94 11.34 4.91
N SER A 50 -29.03 11.62 5.85
CA SER A 50 -29.29 11.48 7.30
C SER A 50 -29.87 12.74 7.99
N LYS A 51 -29.59 13.96 7.48
CA LYS A 51 -30.09 15.24 8.04
C LYS A 51 -31.62 15.36 8.07
N LEU A 52 -32.34 14.48 7.37
CA LEU A 52 -33.79 14.39 7.43
C LEU A 52 -34.34 13.76 8.72
N TYR A 53 -33.53 13.09 9.55
CA TYR A 53 -34.06 12.24 10.63
C TYR A 53 -33.53 12.51 12.05
N THR A 54 -32.30 12.97 12.28
CA THR A 54 -31.74 12.97 13.65
C THR A 54 -31.07 14.27 14.12
N GLY A 55 -30.68 15.19 13.23
CA GLY A 55 -30.05 16.46 13.62
C GLY A 55 -28.68 16.34 14.31
N VAL A 56 -28.06 15.15 14.28
CA VAL A 56 -26.76 14.87 14.90
C VAL A 56 -25.71 14.57 13.83
N LEU A 57 -24.58 15.26 13.88
CA LEU A 57 -23.39 14.96 13.08
C LEU A 57 -22.69 13.76 13.70
N HIS A 58 -22.79 12.60 13.07
CA HIS A 58 -22.07 11.40 13.51
C HIS A 58 -20.75 11.28 12.74
N ASP A 59 -19.61 11.27 13.46
CA ASP A 59 -18.31 10.88 12.89
C ASP A 59 -18.26 9.36 12.72
N ASP A 60 -19.11 8.83 11.84
CA ASP A 60 -19.28 7.40 11.68
C ASP A 60 -18.03 6.73 11.06
N PRO A 61 -17.66 5.52 11.53
CA PRO A 61 -16.59 4.76 10.91
C PRO A 61 -16.88 4.51 9.43
N MET A 62 -15.88 4.76 8.58
CA MET A 62 -16.03 4.69 7.12
C MET A 62 -14.89 3.90 6.49
N VAL A 63 -15.24 2.97 5.60
CA VAL A 63 -14.27 2.19 4.85
C VAL A 63 -14.35 2.54 3.38
N PHE A 64 -13.18 2.70 2.76
CA PHE A 64 -13.09 2.96 1.33
C PHE A 64 -12.77 1.70 0.53
N LYS A 65 -13.34 1.62 -0.67
CA LYS A 65 -13.03 0.60 -1.68
C LYS A 65 -12.75 1.31 -2.99
N CYS A 66 -11.55 1.08 -3.54
CA CYS A 66 -11.09 1.73 -4.75
C CYS A 66 -10.87 0.69 -5.85
N LYS A 67 -11.33 0.97 -7.07
CA LYS A 67 -11.15 0.09 -8.23
C LYS A 67 -10.99 0.90 -9.51
N LYS A 68 -10.34 0.32 -10.52
CA LYS A 68 -10.33 0.91 -11.86
C LYS A 68 -11.69 0.66 -12.54
N GLN A 69 -12.23 1.66 -13.21
CA GLN A 69 -13.50 1.54 -13.93
C GLN A 69 -13.45 0.37 -14.93
N GLY A 70 -14.44 -0.54 -14.82
CA GLY A 70 -14.51 -1.76 -15.62
C GLY A 70 -13.62 -2.92 -15.15
N PHE A 71 -12.92 -2.77 -14.02
CA PHE A 71 -12.06 -3.81 -13.44
C PHE A 71 -12.32 -3.96 -11.93
N PRO A 72 -12.10 -5.15 -11.35
CA PRO A 72 -12.26 -5.36 -9.90
C PRO A 72 -11.17 -4.67 -9.08
N ASP A 73 -9.97 -4.51 -9.64
CA ASP A 73 -8.79 -4.05 -8.94
C ASP A 73 -8.32 -2.67 -9.41
N LEU A 74 -7.41 -2.08 -8.64
CA LEU A 74 -6.64 -0.89 -9.03
C LEU A 74 -5.63 -1.23 -10.14
N PRO A 75 -5.16 -0.24 -10.94
CA PRO A 75 -4.05 -0.49 -11.85
C PRO A 75 -2.79 -0.86 -11.04
N GLU A 76 -1.95 -1.74 -11.60
CA GLU A 76 -0.79 -2.35 -10.93
C GLU A 76 0.13 -1.34 -10.21
N TRP A 77 0.27 -0.14 -10.77
CA TRP A 77 1.14 0.90 -10.23
C TRP A 77 0.55 1.65 -9.04
N LEU A 78 -0.75 1.53 -8.77
CA LEU A 78 -1.49 2.31 -7.78
C LEU A 78 -2.00 1.40 -6.65
N ARG A 79 -1.82 1.86 -5.41
CA ARG A 79 -2.25 1.16 -4.19
C ARG A 79 -3.14 2.06 -3.35
N PHE A 80 -3.98 1.43 -2.54
CA PHE A 80 -4.80 2.10 -1.54
C PHE A 80 -4.38 1.65 -0.14
N ILE A 81 -4.33 2.58 0.81
CA ILE A 81 -4.10 2.28 2.23
C ILE A 81 -5.03 3.11 3.11
N GLN A 82 -5.57 2.48 4.15
CA GLN A 82 -6.31 3.09 5.24
C GLN A 82 -6.04 2.24 6.49
N ARG A 83 -5.58 2.85 7.58
CA ARG A 83 -5.22 2.11 8.79
C ARG A 83 -6.43 1.80 9.65
N HIS A 84 -7.25 2.80 9.96
CA HIS A 84 -8.52 2.64 10.67
C HIS A 84 -9.69 3.27 9.91
N PRO A 85 -10.93 2.82 10.17
CA PRO A 85 -12.13 3.41 9.57
C PRO A 85 -12.37 4.90 9.91
N PHE A 86 -11.71 5.42 10.94
CA PHE A 86 -11.74 6.84 11.31
C PHE A 86 -10.64 7.67 10.64
N ASP A 87 -9.67 7.00 10.00
CA ASP A 87 -8.59 7.66 9.28
C ASP A 87 -8.96 7.94 7.82
N ASN A 88 -8.41 9.00 7.26
CA ASN A 88 -8.42 9.24 5.82
C ASN A 88 -7.71 8.10 5.08
N GLY A 89 -8.14 7.85 3.84
CA GLY A 89 -7.47 6.91 2.95
C GLY A 89 -6.43 7.59 2.08
N PHE A 90 -5.47 6.83 1.56
CA PHE A 90 -4.52 7.33 0.57
C PHE A 90 -4.43 6.43 -0.63
N LEU A 91 -4.53 7.02 -1.82
CA LEU A 91 -4.15 6.42 -3.09
C LEU A 91 -2.74 6.87 -3.43
N TYR A 92 -1.82 5.93 -3.63
CA TYR A 92 -0.42 6.27 -3.92
C TYR A 92 0.25 5.25 -4.84
N GLY A 93 1.26 5.71 -5.58
CA GLY A 93 2.01 4.86 -6.49
C GLY A 93 2.75 5.62 -7.58
N THR A 94 3.44 4.90 -8.46
CA THR A 94 4.30 5.50 -9.49
C THR A 94 3.94 4.94 -10.87
N PRO A 95 3.26 5.71 -11.74
CA PRO A 95 2.86 5.22 -13.04
C PRO A 95 4.08 5.01 -13.95
N MET A 96 4.16 3.86 -14.60
CA MET A 96 5.27 3.49 -15.48
C MET A 96 4.98 3.70 -16.97
N SER A 97 3.71 3.93 -17.32
CA SER A 97 3.25 4.12 -18.70
C SER A 97 2.26 5.29 -18.79
N PRO A 98 2.32 6.09 -19.87
CA PRO A 98 1.36 7.16 -20.10
C PRO A 98 -0.02 6.57 -20.38
N GLY A 99 -1.08 7.31 -20.05
CA GLY A 99 -2.45 6.83 -20.19
C GLY A 99 -3.44 7.64 -19.37
N LYS A 100 -4.73 7.32 -19.50
CA LYS A 100 -5.79 7.86 -18.66
C LYS A 100 -6.38 6.72 -17.83
N TYR A 101 -6.50 6.96 -16.52
CA TYR A 101 -7.03 6.00 -15.57
C TYR A 101 -8.25 6.61 -14.88
N PHE A 102 -9.36 5.87 -14.89
CA PHE A 102 -10.59 6.22 -14.22
C PHE A 102 -10.71 5.34 -12.98
N ILE A 103 -10.58 5.93 -11.80
CA ILE A 103 -10.58 5.23 -10.52
C ILE A 103 -11.88 5.56 -9.80
N GLU A 104 -12.68 4.54 -9.53
CA GLU A 104 -13.90 4.67 -8.74
C GLU A 104 -13.56 4.45 -7.27
N ILE A 105 -13.92 5.42 -6.43
CA ILE A 105 -13.75 5.38 -4.99
C ILE A 105 -15.15 5.26 -4.37
N TYR A 106 -15.37 4.17 -3.65
CA TYR A 106 -16.59 3.93 -2.89
C TYR A 106 -16.29 4.16 -1.43
N ALA A 107 -17.00 5.08 -0.82
CA ALA A 107 -17.04 5.28 0.61
C ALA A 107 -18.25 4.53 1.16
N ILE A 108 -18.06 3.73 2.21
CA ILE A 108 -19.13 2.95 2.83
C ILE A 108 -19.16 3.28 4.32
N ASN A 109 -20.28 3.86 4.78
CA ASN A 109 -20.53 4.05 6.19
C ASN A 109 -20.73 2.68 6.86
N LYS A 110 -20.00 2.39 7.93
CA LYS A 110 -20.05 1.07 8.61
C LYS A 110 -21.24 0.90 9.53
N ILE A 111 -21.97 1.97 9.83
CA ILE A 111 -23.17 1.99 10.66
C ILE A 111 -24.42 1.93 9.77
N SER A 112 -24.60 2.91 8.88
CA SER A 112 -25.79 2.99 8.03
C SER A 112 -25.74 2.10 6.79
N TYR A 113 -24.55 1.63 6.39
CA TYR A 113 -24.30 0.95 5.12
C TYR A 113 -24.55 1.81 3.87
N ASP A 114 -24.76 3.12 4.04
CA ASP A 114 -24.84 4.05 2.92
C ASP A 114 -23.51 4.05 2.14
N ALA A 115 -23.62 4.15 0.82
CA ALA A 115 -22.49 4.17 -0.08
C ALA A 115 -22.50 5.43 -0.94
N ALA A 116 -21.37 6.14 -0.94
CA ALA A 116 -21.12 7.28 -1.80
C ALA A 116 -20.01 6.93 -2.79
N ARG A 117 -20.10 7.46 -4.02
CA ARG A 117 -19.17 7.16 -5.10
C ARG A 117 -18.57 8.43 -5.66
N GLU A 118 -17.25 8.42 -5.81
CA GLU A 118 -16.49 9.45 -6.48
C GLU A 118 -15.68 8.87 -7.65
N LEU A 119 -15.55 9.65 -8.74
CA LEU A 119 -14.72 9.30 -9.87
C LEU A 119 -13.46 10.16 -9.91
N LEU A 120 -12.31 9.53 -9.71
CA LEU A 120 -10.99 10.12 -9.81
C LEU A 120 -10.37 9.82 -11.19
N VAL A 121 -10.07 10.85 -11.95
CA VAL A 121 -9.47 10.75 -13.28
C VAL A 121 -8.01 11.17 -13.24
N ILE A 122 -7.12 10.20 -13.47
CA ILE A 122 -5.67 10.40 -13.47
C ILE A 122 -5.17 10.36 -14.90
N LYS A 123 -4.69 11.50 -15.40
CA LYS A 123 -4.01 11.62 -16.69
C LYS A 123 -2.50 11.50 -16.48
N VAL A 124 -1.92 10.41 -16.96
CA VAL A 124 -0.47 10.20 -16.94
C VAL A 124 0.16 10.73 -18.22
N ILE A 125 1.04 11.72 -18.09
CA ILE A 125 1.77 12.33 -19.21
C ILE A 125 3.16 11.72 -19.38
N PRO A 126 3.65 11.56 -20.62
CA PRO A 126 4.99 11.06 -20.86
C PRO A 126 6.03 12.06 -20.35
N GLU A 127 6.98 11.58 -19.55
CA GLU A 127 8.14 12.34 -19.10
C GLU A 127 9.38 11.46 -19.10
N LYS A 128 10.55 12.08 -19.31
CA LYS A 128 11.83 11.39 -19.22
C LYS A 128 12.11 11.01 -17.76
N LEU A 129 12.35 9.73 -17.53
CA LEU A 129 12.74 9.22 -16.22
C LEU A 129 14.05 9.88 -15.73
N LEU A 130 14.11 10.15 -14.43
CA LEU A 130 15.29 10.71 -13.80
C LEU A 130 16.43 9.68 -13.79
N PRO A 131 17.62 10.02 -14.33
CA PRO A 131 18.70 9.07 -14.57
C PRO A 131 19.38 8.61 -13.28
N TYR A 132 19.45 9.44 -12.26
CA TYR A 132 20.06 9.07 -10.98
C TYR A 132 18.96 8.96 -9.93
N GLN A 133 18.77 7.78 -9.40
CA GLN A 133 17.77 7.50 -8.36
C GLN A 133 18.46 6.92 -7.15
N ALA A 134 18.03 7.31 -5.96
CA ALA A 134 18.47 6.74 -4.70
C ALA A 134 17.24 6.30 -3.92
N GLU A 135 17.34 5.15 -3.29
CA GLU A 135 16.32 4.60 -2.42
C GLU A 135 16.86 4.51 -1.01
N PHE A 136 16.10 5.03 -0.06
CA PHE A 136 16.47 5.15 1.34
C PHE A 136 15.45 4.42 2.19
N PHE A 137 15.93 3.69 3.19
CA PHE A 137 15.08 3.06 4.19
C PHE A 137 14.93 3.97 5.41
N ILE A 138 13.69 4.21 5.84
CA ILE A 138 13.36 4.94 7.06
C ILE A 138 12.73 3.94 8.02
N GLN A 139 13.44 3.64 9.11
CA GLN A 139 13.04 2.56 10.02
C GLN A 139 11.85 2.95 10.92
N LEU A 140 11.77 4.21 11.38
CA LEU A 140 10.83 4.66 12.41
C LEU A 140 9.57 5.32 11.85
N ARG A 141 9.08 4.80 10.72
CA ARG A 141 7.89 5.33 10.03
C ARG A 141 7.02 4.20 9.48
N GLU A 142 5.72 4.45 9.42
CA GLU A 142 4.77 3.71 8.59
C GLU A 142 4.47 4.47 7.30
N VAL A 143 3.98 3.76 6.27
CA VAL A 143 3.76 4.33 4.93
C VAL A 143 2.75 5.47 5.00
N GLU A 144 1.61 5.25 5.64
CA GLU A 144 0.52 6.22 5.78
C GLU A 144 0.95 7.52 6.49
N LYS A 145 2.00 7.48 7.31
CA LYS A 145 2.55 8.67 7.98
C LYS A 145 3.54 9.45 7.12
N VAL A 146 4.02 8.86 6.03
CA VAL A 146 4.94 9.49 5.07
C VAL A 146 4.22 10.01 3.83
N LEU A 147 3.02 9.50 3.52
CA LEU A 147 2.21 9.94 2.37
C LEU A 147 1.70 11.39 2.42
N PRO A 148 1.45 12.04 3.58
CA PRO A 148 1.07 13.46 3.61
C PRO A 148 2.14 14.37 3.00
N SER A 149 1.70 15.38 2.24
CA SER A 149 2.60 16.28 1.49
C SER A 149 3.59 17.03 2.40
N SER A 150 3.18 17.41 3.61
CA SER A 150 4.03 18.04 4.62
C SER A 150 5.25 17.17 4.97
N VAL A 151 5.01 15.90 5.25
CA VAL A 151 6.07 14.95 5.62
C VAL A 151 6.95 14.61 4.42
N GLN A 152 6.37 14.49 3.22
CA GLN A 152 7.16 14.33 2.00
C GLN A 152 8.13 15.50 1.77
N ILE A 153 7.70 16.74 2.06
CA ILE A 153 8.54 17.93 1.94
C ILE A 153 9.68 17.90 2.97
N GLU A 154 9.39 17.55 4.23
CA GLU A 154 10.41 17.42 5.29
C GLU A 154 11.50 16.41 4.92
N ILE A 155 11.10 15.20 4.51
CA ILE A 155 12.04 14.14 4.09
C ILE A 155 12.83 14.60 2.87
N LYS A 156 12.15 15.20 1.88
CA LYS A 156 12.81 15.73 0.69
C LYS A 156 13.87 16.78 1.05
N GLN A 157 13.60 17.69 1.99
CA GLN A 157 14.56 18.71 2.43
C GLN A 157 15.80 18.10 3.09
N ASP A 158 15.61 17.07 3.92
CA ASP A 158 16.73 16.35 4.55
C ASP A 158 17.58 15.64 3.48
N LEU A 159 16.94 15.00 2.50
CA LEU A 159 17.61 14.33 1.39
C LEU A 159 18.29 15.31 0.42
N GLN A 160 17.76 16.52 0.22
CA GLN A 160 18.37 17.57 -0.61
C GLN A 160 19.73 17.98 -0.06
N LYS A 161 19.87 18.09 1.26
CA LYS A 161 21.14 18.36 1.93
C LYS A 161 22.12 17.21 1.78
N LEU A 162 21.64 15.97 1.99
CA LEU A 162 22.44 14.76 1.80
C LEU A 162 22.98 14.60 0.37
N TRP A 163 22.13 14.89 -0.62
CA TRP A 163 22.50 14.83 -2.05
C TRP A 163 23.23 16.10 -2.52
N ASN A 164 23.28 17.17 -1.71
CA ASN A 164 23.80 18.48 -2.13
C ASN A 164 23.17 18.94 -3.46
N ASN A 165 21.84 18.90 -3.50
CA ASN A 165 21.05 19.18 -4.69
C ASN A 165 19.61 19.53 -4.35
N GLU A 166 19.12 20.68 -4.83
CA GLU A 166 17.75 21.12 -4.58
C GLU A 166 16.74 20.47 -5.55
N ALA A 167 17.18 20.07 -6.75
CA ALA A 167 16.34 19.45 -7.77
C ALA A 167 16.17 17.94 -7.54
N LEU A 168 15.64 17.58 -6.37
CA LEU A 168 15.19 16.22 -6.04
C LEU A 168 13.70 16.07 -6.23
N GLU A 169 13.27 14.89 -6.64
CA GLU A 169 11.85 14.59 -6.83
C GLU A 169 11.51 13.21 -6.28
N MET A 170 10.34 13.08 -5.64
CA MET A 170 9.87 11.82 -5.08
C MET A 170 9.46 10.89 -6.23
N ILE A 171 10.09 9.72 -6.29
CA ILE A 171 9.88 8.72 -7.34
C ILE A 171 8.87 7.69 -6.87
N ASN A 172 9.07 7.12 -5.68
CA ASN A 172 8.24 6.05 -5.15
C ASN A 172 8.31 6.01 -3.61
N ILE A 173 7.26 5.50 -2.99
CA ILE A 173 7.20 5.15 -1.57
C ILE A 173 6.68 3.72 -1.50
N SER A 174 7.33 2.86 -0.74
CA SER A 174 6.94 1.45 -0.61
C SER A 174 7.05 0.99 0.82
N ASN A 175 6.12 0.10 1.22
CA ASN A 175 6.20 -0.55 2.51
C ASN A 175 7.41 -1.50 2.54
N ALA A 176 8.08 -1.60 3.68
CA ALA A 176 9.08 -2.64 3.88
C ALA A 176 8.49 -4.05 3.83
N LEU A 177 7.23 -4.22 4.25
CA LEU A 177 6.51 -5.50 4.24
C LEU A 177 6.33 -6.03 2.81
N ASP A 178 6.10 -5.15 1.84
CA ASP A 178 5.94 -5.52 0.41
C ASP A 178 7.20 -6.18 -0.17
N ARG A 179 8.35 -6.10 0.53
CA ARG A 179 9.64 -6.66 0.12
C ARG A 179 10.05 -7.91 0.89
N GLY A 180 9.09 -8.62 1.48
CA GLY A 180 9.34 -9.83 2.26
C GLY A 180 9.76 -9.55 3.71
N GLY A 181 9.46 -8.35 4.22
CA GLY A 181 9.53 -8.08 5.65
C GLY A 181 8.57 -8.98 6.41
N ARG A 182 9.02 -9.62 7.50
CA ARG A 182 8.13 -10.32 8.42
C ARG A 182 7.39 -9.27 9.25
N VAL A 183 6.10 -9.48 9.46
CA VAL A 183 5.20 -8.63 10.24
C VAL A 183 5.58 -8.73 11.73
N PRO A 184 6.19 -7.73 12.39
CA PRO A 184 5.90 -7.56 13.80
C PRO A 184 4.42 -7.20 13.90
N LEU A 185 3.71 -7.78 14.87
CA LEU A 185 2.40 -7.27 15.25
C LEU A 185 2.52 -5.75 15.46
N PRO A 186 1.47 -4.96 15.16
CA PRO A 186 1.46 -3.53 15.43
C PRO A 186 1.53 -3.29 16.94
N LEU A 187 2.75 -3.35 17.48
CA LEU A 187 3.10 -3.17 18.87
C LEU A 187 3.66 -1.76 18.99
N ALA A 188 3.33 -1.10 20.10
CA ALA A 188 3.89 0.22 20.40
C ALA A 188 5.43 0.18 20.31
N GLY A 189 6.01 1.14 19.58
CA GLY A 189 7.46 1.24 19.37
C GLY A 189 8.05 0.35 18.28
N HIS A 190 7.22 -0.48 17.60
CA HIS A 190 7.65 -1.27 16.44
C HIS A 190 7.07 -0.68 15.16
N TYR A 191 7.94 -0.43 14.19
CA TYR A 191 7.57 0.18 12.91
C TYR A 191 7.86 -0.80 11.78
N GLU A 192 6.97 -0.82 10.78
CA GLU A 192 7.14 -1.61 9.56
C GLU A 192 8.36 -1.10 8.77
N GLY A 193 8.55 0.23 8.76
CA GLY A 193 9.58 0.91 7.99
C GLY A 193 9.12 1.21 6.56
N VAL A 194 9.72 2.24 5.97
CA VAL A 194 9.34 2.75 4.65
C VAL A 194 10.56 2.90 3.77
N TYR A 195 10.46 2.44 2.52
CA TYR A 195 11.41 2.78 1.47
C TYR A 195 10.95 4.02 0.72
N VAL A 196 11.77 5.07 0.73
CA VAL A 196 11.54 6.30 -0.02
C VAL A 196 12.55 6.37 -1.15
N LYS A 197 12.04 6.42 -2.38
CA LYS A 197 12.85 6.58 -3.58
C LYS A 197 12.76 8.00 -4.11
N VAL A 198 13.91 8.61 -4.32
CA VAL A 198 14.04 9.96 -4.88
C VAL A 198 14.95 9.94 -6.09
N GLY A 199 14.76 10.90 -6.99
CA GLY A 199 15.52 10.99 -8.23
C GLY A 199 16.01 12.40 -8.53
N SER A 200 17.06 12.46 -9.35
CA SER A 200 17.55 13.70 -9.93
C SER A 200 18.24 13.51 -11.28
N LYS A 201 18.42 14.64 -11.97
CA LYS A 201 19.28 14.77 -13.15
C LYS A 201 20.76 14.89 -12.76
N LYS A 202 21.07 15.35 -11.54
CA LYS A 202 22.45 15.52 -11.04
C LYS A 202 22.99 14.20 -10.49
N TYR A 203 24.27 13.94 -10.72
CA TYR A 203 24.95 12.77 -10.16
C TYR A 203 24.97 12.78 -8.63
N PHE A 204 25.22 11.61 -8.03
CA PHE A 204 25.25 11.41 -6.58
C PHE A 204 26.31 12.28 -5.88
N SER A 205 26.01 12.74 -4.65
CA SER A 205 26.99 13.45 -3.81
C SER A 205 28.11 12.53 -3.32
N LYS A 206 29.19 13.12 -2.78
CA LYS A 206 30.28 12.35 -2.15
C LYS A 206 29.77 11.45 -1.02
N CYS A 207 28.79 11.92 -0.25
CA CYS A 207 28.15 11.13 0.81
C CYS A 207 27.47 9.88 0.25
N LEU A 208 26.68 10.03 -0.82
CA LEU A 208 25.98 8.90 -1.43
C LEU A 208 26.94 7.94 -2.15
N GLN A 209 27.95 8.46 -2.84
CA GLN A 209 28.94 7.61 -3.54
C GLN A 209 29.66 6.63 -2.60
N ARG A 210 29.73 6.92 -1.30
CA ARG A 210 30.27 5.99 -0.30
C ARG A 210 29.50 4.67 -0.23
N VAL A 211 28.19 4.68 -0.51
CA VAL A 211 27.36 3.46 -0.58
C VAL A 211 27.87 2.49 -1.65
N MET A 212 28.57 3.01 -2.67
CA MET A 212 29.16 2.21 -3.74
C MET A 212 30.56 1.66 -3.40
N SER A 213 31.15 2.03 -2.26
CA SER A 213 32.50 1.62 -1.88
C SER A 213 32.50 0.18 -1.32
N PRO A 214 33.53 -0.63 -1.64
CA PRO A 214 33.62 -2.00 -1.15
C PRO A 214 33.88 -2.09 0.36
N GLU A 215 34.47 -1.06 0.97
CA GLU A 215 34.59 -0.93 2.43
C GLU A 215 33.23 -0.85 3.08
N TYR A 216 32.37 0.04 2.55
CA TYR A 216 31.01 0.24 3.05
C TYR A 216 30.16 -1.04 2.94
N GLN A 217 30.25 -1.74 1.80
CA GLN A 217 29.54 -3.01 1.61
C GLN A 217 29.97 -4.07 2.64
N ARG A 218 31.26 -4.12 2.98
CA ARG A 218 31.78 -5.03 4.02
C ARG A 218 31.35 -4.61 5.42
N GLU A 219 31.36 -3.32 5.75
CA GLU A 219 30.88 -2.82 7.05
C GLU A 219 29.39 -3.14 7.26
N CYS A 220 28.56 -2.98 6.23
CA CYS A 220 27.14 -3.32 6.31
C CYS A 220 26.87 -4.83 6.35
N ALA A 221 27.73 -5.66 5.75
CA ALA A 221 27.59 -7.11 5.80
C ALA A 221 27.92 -7.70 7.18
N THR A 222 28.76 -7.03 7.98
CA THR A 222 29.15 -7.50 9.32
C THR A 222 28.28 -6.93 10.44
N GLU A 223 27.18 -6.24 10.10
CA GLU A 223 26.35 -5.45 11.04
C GLU A 223 27.15 -4.48 11.93
N ALA A 224 28.38 -4.17 11.52
CA ALA A 224 29.21 -3.21 12.22
C ALA A 224 28.59 -1.81 12.07
N LYS A 225 28.64 -1.01 13.14
CA LYS A 225 28.24 0.40 13.05
C LYS A 225 29.10 1.10 11.99
N VAL A 226 28.50 1.36 10.83
CA VAL A 226 29.15 2.08 9.73
C VAL A 226 29.60 3.44 10.24
N LYS A 227 30.88 3.75 10.01
CA LYS A 227 31.43 5.06 10.36
C LYS A 227 31.08 6.06 9.27
N ILE A 228 30.04 6.83 9.51
CA ILE A 228 29.56 7.86 8.58
C ILE A 228 30.02 9.21 9.10
N PRO A 229 30.69 10.05 8.28
CA PRO A 229 31.02 11.41 8.68
C PRO A 229 29.77 12.15 9.16
N GLY A 230 29.89 12.90 10.25
CA GLY A 230 28.76 13.66 10.81
C GLY A 230 28.10 14.57 9.79
N GLU A 231 28.89 15.11 8.85
CA GLU A 231 28.40 15.94 7.74
C GLU A 231 27.45 15.22 6.77
N CYS A 232 27.56 13.89 6.65
CA CYS A 232 26.67 13.09 5.82
C CYS A 232 25.44 12.60 6.60
N THR A 233 25.43 12.70 7.94
CA THR A 233 24.28 12.28 8.74
C THR A 233 23.44 13.50 9.07
N PHE A 234 22.57 13.89 8.13
CA PHE A 234 21.63 14.99 8.33
C PHE A 234 20.19 14.50 8.34
N CYS A 235 19.48 14.84 9.41
CA CYS A 235 18.08 14.50 9.60
C CYS A 235 17.50 15.43 10.66
N LYS A 236 16.49 16.22 10.32
CA LYS A 236 15.91 17.21 11.26
C LYS A 236 15.01 16.53 12.28
N ILE A 237 14.25 15.53 11.85
CA ILE A 237 13.27 14.82 12.67
C ILE A 237 13.75 13.39 12.87
N PRO A 238 14.04 12.92 14.09
CA PRO A 238 14.63 11.61 14.34
C PRO A 238 13.91 10.43 13.67
N SER A 239 12.58 10.51 13.53
CA SER A 239 11.80 9.46 12.85
C SER A 239 11.99 9.42 11.34
N ASN A 240 12.43 10.50 10.70
CA ASN A 240 12.69 10.58 9.25
C ASN A 240 14.12 10.14 8.88
N CYS A 241 14.93 9.72 9.85
CA CYS A 241 16.33 9.44 9.59
C CYS A 241 16.49 8.13 8.80
N ILE A 242 17.38 8.19 7.81
CA ILE A 242 17.64 7.05 6.94
C ILE A 242 18.56 6.04 7.60
N THR A 243 18.35 4.76 7.27
CA THR A 243 19.28 3.68 7.57
C THR A 243 20.19 3.46 6.37
N TRP A 244 21.45 3.77 6.57
CA TRP A 244 22.46 3.72 5.51
C TRP A 244 22.62 2.34 4.89
N CYS A 245 22.76 1.27 5.68
CA CYS A 245 23.01 -0.08 5.13
C CYS A 245 21.89 -0.66 4.24
N LYS A 246 20.72 -0.01 4.19
CA LYS A 246 19.61 -0.35 3.30
C LYS A 246 19.38 0.69 2.20
N THR A 247 20.40 1.49 1.90
CA THR A 247 20.37 2.51 0.83
C THR A 247 20.86 1.90 -0.48
N GLU A 248 20.12 2.14 -1.56
CA GLU A 248 20.46 1.67 -2.90
C GLU A 248 20.55 2.82 -3.89
N LEU A 249 21.59 2.80 -4.74
CA LEU A 249 21.81 3.82 -5.77
C LEU A 249 21.64 3.19 -7.16
N VAL A 250 20.76 3.77 -7.95
CA VAL A 250 20.42 3.29 -9.29
C VAL A 250 20.80 4.35 -10.32
N ARG A 251 21.65 3.96 -11.28
CA ARG A 251 21.98 4.74 -12.47
C ARG A 251 21.23 4.19 -13.67
N ARG A 252 20.30 4.97 -14.22
CA ARG A 252 19.61 4.67 -15.48
C ARG A 252 20.23 5.46 -16.63
N PRO A 253 20.60 4.81 -17.74
CA PRO A 253 21.06 5.54 -18.92
C PRO A 253 19.93 6.41 -19.47
N ALA A 254 20.28 7.62 -19.93
CA ALA A 254 19.33 8.65 -20.37
C ALA A 254 18.58 8.32 -21.68
N SER A 255 18.71 7.09 -22.19
CA SER A 255 18.15 6.58 -23.44
C SER A 255 17.59 5.18 -23.22
N GLN A 256 16.38 5.10 -22.67
CA GLN A 256 15.45 4.04 -23.06
C GLN A 256 14.54 4.64 -24.12
N ARG A 257 14.93 4.51 -25.39
CA ARG A 257 13.92 4.40 -26.43
C ARG A 257 13.06 3.22 -26.00
N PHE A 258 11.77 3.43 -25.79
CA PHE A 258 10.80 2.35 -25.85
C PHE A 258 10.89 1.80 -27.28
N HIS A 259 11.83 0.89 -27.52
CA HIS A 259 11.84 0.12 -28.74
C HIS A 259 10.60 -0.77 -28.66
N HIS A 260 9.55 -0.35 -29.38
CA HIS A 260 8.40 -1.15 -29.79
C HIS A 260 8.82 -2.28 -30.77
N HIS A 261 9.94 -2.94 -30.49
CA HIS A 261 10.42 -4.14 -31.18
C HIS A 261 10.59 -5.27 -30.17
N CYS A 262 9.50 -5.55 -29.46
CA CYS A 262 9.28 -6.84 -28.83
C CYS A 262 7.87 -7.31 -29.19
N LEU A 263 7.58 -7.33 -30.49
CA LEU A 263 6.45 -8.00 -31.12
C LEU A 263 7.08 -9.00 -32.09
N GLU A 264 7.73 -10.01 -31.52
CA GLU A 264 7.96 -11.37 -32.03
C GLU A 264 9.09 -12.02 -31.21
N MET A 265 8.78 -13.19 -30.62
CA MET A 265 9.72 -14.09 -29.94
C MET A 265 10.41 -13.59 -28.66
N THR A 266 9.65 -13.46 -27.56
CA THR A 266 9.77 -14.34 -26.38
C THR A 266 8.71 -13.96 -25.33
N CYS A 267 7.55 -14.63 -25.40
CA CYS A 267 6.64 -14.73 -24.27
C CYS A 267 7.10 -15.88 -23.36
N VAL A 268 8.27 -15.74 -22.70
CA VAL A 268 8.63 -16.50 -21.47
C VAL A 268 9.74 -15.73 -20.74
N PHE A 269 9.39 -14.64 -20.07
CA PHE A 269 10.21 -14.13 -18.97
C PHE A 269 9.28 -13.74 -17.82
N ILE A 270 8.65 -14.77 -17.25
CA ILE A 270 8.25 -14.72 -15.84
C ILE A 270 9.56 -14.58 -15.06
N GLN A 271 9.68 -13.52 -14.30
CA GLN A 271 10.87 -13.17 -13.53
C GLN A 271 11.01 -14.17 -12.37
N LEU A 272 11.76 -15.25 -12.59
CA LEU A 272 12.15 -16.27 -11.61
C LEU A 272 13.12 -15.70 -10.55
N TYR A 273 12.75 -14.63 -9.84
CA TYR A 273 13.58 -14.13 -8.73
C TYR A 273 13.42 -14.97 -7.45
N HIS A 274 12.41 -15.83 -7.39
CA HIS A 274 12.16 -16.72 -6.25
C HIS A 274 12.13 -18.21 -6.61
N HIS A 275 12.30 -18.60 -7.88
CA HIS A 275 12.05 -19.98 -8.27
C HIS A 275 13.06 -20.97 -7.70
N GLN A 276 14.34 -20.59 -7.58
CA GLN A 276 15.32 -21.47 -6.93
C GLN A 276 15.08 -21.61 -5.43
N THR A 277 14.69 -20.53 -4.75
CA THR A 277 14.35 -20.56 -3.31
C THR A 277 13.05 -21.32 -3.06
N ILE A 278 12.04 -21.14 -3.90
CA ILE A 278 10.78 -21.87 -3.81
C ILE A 278 11.01 -23.35 -4.11
N HIS A 279 11.76 -23.69 -5.17
CA HIS A 279 12.11 -25.08 -5.48
C HIS A 279 12.89 -25.73 -4.34
N GLY A 280 13.94 -25.07 -3.84
CA GLY A 280 14.73 -25.56 -2.71
C GLY A 280 13.88 -25.80 -1.46
N ASN A 281 13.02 -24.84 -1.11
CA ASN A 281 12.11 -24.98 0.03
C ASN A 281 11.07 -26.09 -0.19
N THR A 282 10.54 -26.27 -1.41
CA THR A 282 9.63 -27.40 -1.71
C THR A 282 10.35 -28.74 -1.69
N GLU A 283 11.61 -28.82 -2.13
CA GLU A 283 12.43 -30.03 -2.10
C GLU A 283 12.74 -30.41 -0.64
N GLU A 284 13.07 -29.43 0.19
CA GLU A 284 13.34 -29.60 1.62
C GLU A 284 12.07 -30.05 2.38
N LEU A 285 10.93 -29.40 2.13
CA LEU A 285 9.63 -29.82 2.69
C LEU A 285 9.23 -31.23 2.23
N ARG A 286 9.50 -31.58 0.97
CA ARG A 286 9.21 -32.91 0.40
C ARG A 286 10.15 -33.98 0.98
N SER A 287 11.42 -33.64 1.21
CA SER A 287 12.41 -34.49 1.89
C SER A 287 12.00 -34.74 3.34
N MET A 288 11.63 -33.70 4.08
CA MET A 288 11.13 -33.80 5.46
C MET A 288 9.81 -34.59 5.56
N ALA A 289 8.94 -34.48 4.54
CA ALA A 289 7.72 -35.29 4.48
C ALA A 289 8.01 -36.77 4.15
N SER A 290 9.04 -37.05 3.35
CA SER A 290 9.44 -38.42 2.97
C SER A 290 10.05 -39.22 4.12
N GLN A 291 10.65 -38.54 5.10
CA GLN A 291 11.29 -39.18 6.26
C GLN A 291 10.39 -39.28 7.50
N ARG A 292 9.06 -39.16 7.35
CA ARG A 292 8.11 -39.35 8.47
C ARG A 292 7.94 -40.84 8.81
N GLY A 293 8.97 -41.44 9.40
CA GLY A 293 8.89 -42.66 10.21
C GLY A 293 8.39 -42.38 11.63
N VAL A 294 7.37 -41.51 11.77
CA VAL A 294 6.74 -41.20 13.05
C VAL A 294 5.25 -41.47 12.89
N PRO A 295 4.61 -42.27 13.76
CA PRO A 295 3.17 -42.54 13.66
C PRO A 295 2.39 -41.23 13.63
N ALA A 296 1.37 -41.18 12.78
CA ALA A 296 0.55 -39.99 12.60
C ALA A 296 0.01 -39.52 13.97
N PRO A 297 0.02 -38.21 14.26
CA PRO A 297 -0.56 -37.71 15.49
C PRO A 297 -2.03 -38.11 15.55
N LEU A 298 -2.46 -38.64 16.70
CA LEU A 298 -3.78 -39.24 16.95
C LEU A 298 -4.97 -38.32 16.60
N SER A 299 -4.76 -37.00 16.44
CA SER A 299 -5.78 -36.04 16.03
C SER A 299 -6.11 -36.05 14.53
N THR A 300 -5.40 -36.84 13.73
CA THR A 300 -5.66 -37.02 12.29
C THR A 300 -6.43 -38.30 11.99
N LEU A 301 -6.80 -39.06 13.02
CA LEU A 301 -7.75 -40.15 12.86
C LEU A 301 -9.14 -39.56 12.58
N PRO A 302 -9.87 -40.05 11.57
CA PRO A 302 -11.23 -39.60 11.31
C PRO A 302 -12.10 -39.89 12.54
N MET A 303 -12.87 -38.89 12.97
CA MET A 303 -13.69 -38.94 14.19
C MET A 303 -14.81 -40.01 14.15
N PHE A 304 -15.05 -40.59 12.97
CA PHE A 304 -16.00 -41.66 12.70
C PHE A 304 -15.49 -42.53 11.54
N ASN A 305 -15.78 -43.82 11.59
CA ASN A 305 -15.47 -44.73 10.50
C ASN A 305 -16.50 -44.56 9.38
N SER A 306 -16.08 -44.08 8.21
CA SER A 306 -16.98 -43.76 7.08
C SER A 306 -17.70 -44.99 6.49
N ARG A 307 -17.26 -46.21 6.80
CA ARG A 307 -17.87 -47.44 6.30
C ARG A 307 -18.84 -48.10 7.27
N THR A 308 -18.71 -47.85 8.58
CA THR A 308 -19.53 -48.49 9.63
C THR A 308 -20.33 -47.50 10.49
N GLY A 309 -20.03 -46.21 10.42
CA GLY A 309 -20.78 -45.15 11.13
C GLY A 309 -20.50 -45.05 12.64
N GLU A 310 -19.64 -45.90 13.19
CA GLU A 310 -19.31 -45.87 14.62
C GLU A 310 -18.35 -44.71 14.96
N ARG A 311 -18.64 -44.06 16.09
CA ARG A 311 -17.88 -42.93 16.63
C ARG A 311 -16.86 -43.42 17.66
N ALA A 312 -15.66 -42.87 17.64
CA ALA A 312 -14.63 -43.20 18.63
C ALA A 312 -15.04 -42.70 20.03
N SER A 313 -14.75 -43.49 21.06
CA SER A 313 -15.02 -43.17 22.47
C SER A 313 -14.22 -41.93 22.93
N PRO A 314 -14.79 -41.05 23.77
CA PRO A 314 -14.08 -39.86 24.24
C PRO A 314 -12.89 -40.22 25.13
N LEU A 315 -11.73 -39.61 24.85
CA LEU A 315 -10.51 -39.70 25.66
C LEU A 315 -10.64 -38.80 26.90
N GLN A 316 -10.55 -39.37 28.09
CA GLN A 316 -10.25 -38.64 29.33
C GLN A 316 -8.79 -38.18 29.28
N SER A 317 -8.54 -36.87 29.32
CA SER A 317 -7.18 -36.32 29.43
C SER A 317 -7.20 -35.03 30.24
N ASP A 318 -6.98 -35.17 31.55
CA ASP A 318 -7.05 -34.14 32.59
C ASP A 318 -5.86 -33.16 32.64
N SER A 319 -5.12 -32.94 31.56
CA SER A 319 -3.96 -32.03 31.61
C SER A 319 -3.46 -31.58 30.24
N ILE A 320 -4.26 -30.76 29.57
CA ILE A 320 -3.79 -29.90 28.47
C ILE A 320 -4.19 -28.47 28.83
N PRO A 321 -3.26 -27.56 29.12
CA PRO A 321 -3.62 -26.16 29.34
C PRO A 321 -4.13 -25.59 28.01
N LEU A 322 -5.45 -25.34 27.96
CA LEU A 322 -6.06 -24.56 26.90
C LEU A 322 -5.42 -23.17 26.93
N ILE A 323 -4.75 -22.78 25.84
CA ILE A 323 -4.35 -21.39 25.63
C ILE A 323 -5.65 -20.60 25.53
N MET A 324 -6.00 -19.89 26.60
CA MET A 324 -7.09 -18.93 26.59
C MET A 324 -6.77 -17.88 25.53
N ALA A 325 -7.65 -17.73 24.55
CA ALA A 325 -7.63 -16.56 23.69
C ALA A 325 -7.78 -15.33 24.61
N GLN A 326 -6.80 -14.43 24.61
CA GLN A 326 -6.95 -13.12 25.22
C GLN A 326 -7.99 -12.35 24.40
N GLN A 327 -9.26 -12.44 24.79
CA GLN A 327 -10.24 -11.42 24.48
C GLN A 327 -9.84 -10.15 25.25
N GLU A 328 -9.48 -9.10 24.53
CA GLU A 328 -9.38 -7.77 25.12
C GLU A 328 -10.75 -7.32 25.64
N PRO A 329 -10.85 -6.80 26.87
CA PRO A 329 -12.10 -6.26 27.38
C PRO A 329 -12.37 -4.90 26.72
N TYR A 330 -13.43 -4.87 25.91
CA TYR A 330 -14.08 -3.66 25.44
C TYR A 330 -14.47 -2.81 26.65
N SER A 331 -13.80 -1.67 26.83
CA SER A 331 -14.13 -0.72 27.89
C SER A 331 -15.12 0.30 27.34
N ASP A 332 -16.41 -0.02 27.43
CA ASP A 332 -17.47 0.98 27.37
C ASP A 332 -17.44 1.76 28.67
N THR A 333 -16.89 2.97 28.64
CA THR A 333 -17.12 3.97 29.67
C THR A 333 -18.08 5.01 29.11
N LEU A 334 -19.36 4.92 29.51
CA LEU A 334 -20.15 6.02 30.08
C LEU A 334 -21.58 5.52 30.43
N PRO A 335 -22.17 5.96 31.56
CA PRO A 335 -23.39 5.39 32.12
C PRO A 335 -24.67 5.93 31.47
N ARG A 336 -25.73 5.11 31.51
CA ARG A 336 -27.12 5.43 31.13
C ARG A 336 -27.69 6.60 31.92
#